data_AF-A0A350FZA8-F1
#
_entry.id   AF-A0A350FZA8-F1
#
_cell.length_a   1.000
_cell.length_b   1.000
_cell.length_c   1.000
_cell.angle_alpha   90.00
_cell.angle_beta   90.00
_cell.angle_gamma   90.00
#
_symmetry.space_group_name_H-M   'P 1'
#
loop_
_entity.id
_entity.type
_entity.pdbx_description
1 polymer ?
#
loop_
_entity_poly.entity_id
_entity_poly.type
_entity_poly.pdbx_seq_one_letter_code
_entity_poly.pdbx_strand_id
1 'polypeptide(L)'
;MRDETKQVLQLYVERADELEQGGFINYVREKRPIGINITGQEDGSSLIDAVGPDNEATKAMIATFRPFLQQKPISFSSIVSLCDDPDLSEEWKTQVTSVQSAVNSYLDSHPAIISAPGEPLPIRRTILDTFIYGKILHIDDKKKREIYERWQSQDFYFLLLITEFNSILLNLSRAILGIAKLSKDELEK
;
A
#
# COMPACT_ATOMS: atom_id res chain seq x y z
N MET A 1 -12.13 27.57 6.72
CA MET A 1 -12.25 26.10 6.60
C MET A 1 -13.42 25.66 7.46
N ARG A 2 -14.30 24.79 6.96
CA ARG A 2 -15.38 24.23 7.80
C ARG A 2 -14.78 23.34 8.89
N ASP A 3 -15.43 23.30 10.06
CA ASP A 3 -14.95 22.52 11.21
C ASP A 3 -14.83 21.02 10.89
N GLU A 4 -15.80 20.47 10.15
CA GLU A 4 -15.77 19.06 9.71
C GLU A 4 -14.55 18.78 8.82
N THR A 5 -14.29 19.63 7.82
CA THR A 5 -13.11 19.53 6.95
C THR A 5 -11.82 19.54 7.78
N LYS A 6 -11.71 20.47 8.73
CA LYS A 6 -10.56 20.58 9.63
C LYS A 6 -10.34 19.29 10.41
N GLN A 7 -11.39 18.73 10.98
CA GLN A 7 -11.33 17.45 11.72
C GLN A 7 -10.89 16.29 10.83
N VAL A 8 -11.37 16.21 9.58
CA VAL A 8 -10.95 15.15 8.65
C VAL A 8 -9.48 15.29 8.28
N LEU A 9 -9.01 16.49 7.98
CA LEU A 9 -7.59 16.73 7.67
C LEU A 9 -6.70 16.38 8.86
N GLN A 10 -7.08 16.79 10.07
CA GLN A 10 -6.37 16.45 11.30
C GLN A 10 -6.30 14.94 11.54
N LEU A 11 -7.43 14.24 11.38
CA LEU A 11 -7.48 12.78 11.51
C LEU A 11 -6.62 12.10 10.45
N TYR A 12 -6.63 12.57 9.20
CA TYR A 12 -5.79 12.04 8.14
C TYR A 12 -4.31 12.16 8.49
N VAL A 13 -3.91 13.34 8.98
CA VAL A 13 -2.56 13.64 9.42
C VAL A 13 -2.12 12.76 10.58
N GLU A 14 -2.94 12.64 11.63
CA GLU A 14 -2.65 11.81 12.80
C GLU A 14 -2.39 10.36 12.39
N ARG A 15 -3.24 9.79 11.54
CA ARG A 15 -3.09 8.41 11.05
C ARG A 15 -1.88 8.23 10.14
N ALA A 16 -1.53 9.25 9.37
CA ALA A 16 -0.36 9.21 8.51
C ALA A 16 0.93 9.27 9.33
N ASP A 17 0.93 10.03 10.44
CA ASP A 17 2.05 10.08 11.37
C ASP A 17 2.25 8.74 12.10
N GLU A 18 1.16 8.06 12.49
CA GLU A 18 1.23 6.66 12.99
C GLU A 18 1.86 5.72 11.95
N LEU A 19 1.49 5.87 10.67
CA LEU A 19 2.04 5.07 9.57
C LEU A 19 3.54 5.33 9.38
N GLU A 20 3.96 6.59 9.40
CA GLU A 20 5.35 7.01 9.17
C GLU A 20 6.33 6.46 10.20
N GLN A 21 5.85 6.27 11.43
CA GLN A 21 6.65 5.76 12.56
C GLN A 21 6.71 4.22 12.58
N GLY A 22 5.94 3.53 11.74
CA GLY A 22 5.86 2.08 11.69
C GLY A 22 7.14 1.38 11.24
N GLY A 23 7.32 0.12 11.70
CA GLY A 23 8.50 -0.69 11.40
C GLY A 23 8.76 -0.91 9.91
N PHE A 24 7.71 -0.99 9.10
CA PHE A 24 7.83 -1.09 7.64
C PHE A 24 8.49 0.15 7.02
N ILE A 25 8.07 1.34 7.42
CA ILE A 25 8.64 2.61 6.92
C ILE A 25 10.07 2.79 7.42
N ASN A 26 10.35 2.43 8.68
CA ASN A 26 11.71 2.46 9.22
C ASN A 26 12.65 1.53 8.45
N TYR A 27 12.22 0.29 8.15
CA TYR A 27 12.98 -0.65 7.31
C TYR A 27 13.38 -0.02 5.96
N VAL A 28 12.44 0.66 5.30
CA VAL A 28 12.70 1.32 4.01
C VAL A 28 13.62 2.53 4.18
N ARG A 29 13.45 3.32 5.25
CA ARG A 29 14.28 4.51 5.55
C ARG A 29 15.74 4.13 5.82
N GLU A 30 15.96 2.97 6.43
CA GLU A 30 17.29 2.36 6.62
C GLU A 30 17.93 1.85 5.32
N LYS A 31 17.29 2.06 4.16
CA LYS A 31 17.75 1.63 2.83
C LYS A 31 17.96 0.12 2.74
N ARG A 32 17.22 -0.65 3.54
CA ARG A 32 17.25 -2.11 3.46
C ARG A 32 16.55 -2.57 2.18
N PRO A 33 17.05 -3.63 1.52
CA PRO A 33 16.50 -4.06 0.24
C PRO A 33 15.08 -4.62 0.39
N ILE A 34 14.25 -4.33 -0.62
CA ILE A 34 13.00 -5.04 -0.89
C ILE A 34 13.19 -5.67 -2.27
N GLY A 35 13.10 -7.00 -2.37
CA GLY A 35 13.41 -7.69 -3.61
C GLY A 35 13.59 -9.19 -3.44
N ILE A 36 14.28 -9.78 -4.41
CA ILE A 36 14.68 -11.17 -4.39
C ILE A 36 16.18 -11.24 -4.07
N ASN A 37 16.54 -12.09 -3.13
CA ASN A 37 17.93 -12.46 -2.84
C ASN A 37 18.21 -13.84 -3.43
N ILE A 38 19.36 -13.97 -4.09
CA ILE A 38 19.83 -15.23 -4.67
C ILE A 38 21.16 -15.54 -4.02
N THR A 39 21.21 -16.63 -3.27
CA THR A 39 22.41 -17.05 -2.53
C THR A 39 22.90 -18.38 -3.09
N GLY A 40 24.12 -18.41 -3.65
CA GLY A 40 24.75 -19.66 -4.09
C GLY A 40 25.11 -20.56 -2.92
N GLN A 41 24.94 -21.86 -3.08
CA GLN A 41 25.25 -22.90 -2.10
C GLN A 41 26.54 -23.65 -2.48
N GLU A 42 27.18 -24.32 -1.52
CA GLU A 42 28.42 -25.08 -1.74
C GLU A 42 28.26 -26.26 -2.71
N ASP A 43 27.04 -26.82 -2.80
CA ASP A 43 26.70 -27.90 -3.73
C ASP A 43 26.42 -27.40 -5.18
N GLY A 44 26.58 -26.10 -5.43
CA GLY A 44 26.32 -25.46 -6.72
C GLY A 44 24.85 -25.12 -6.95
N SER A 45 23.95 -25.39 -6.01
CA SER A 45 22.56 -24.93 -6.05
C SER A 45 22.44 -23.44 -5.67
N SER A 46 21.25 -22.87 -5.78
CA SER A 46 20.96 -21.50 -5.35
C SER A 46 19.69 -21.47 -4.52
N LEU A 47 19.76 -20.77 -3.39
CA LEU A 47 18.60 -20.41 -2.58
C LEU A 47 18.04 -19.09 -3.07
N ILE A 48 16.74 -19.04 -3.35
CA ILE A 48 16.05 -17.84 -3.80
C ILE A 48 14.99 -17.48 -2.76
N ASP A 49 15.12 -16.30 -2.17
CA ASP A 49 14.22 -15.81 -1.12
C ASP A 49 13.73 -14.40 -1.43
N ALA A 50 12.54 -14.07 -0.95
CA ALA A 50 12.10 -12.68 -0.89
C ALA A 50 12.74 -12.00 0.33
N VAL A 51 13.29 -10.81 0.12
CA VAL A 51 13.83 -9.94 1.18
C VAL A 51 12.94 -8.71 1.30
N GLY A 52 12.64 -8.33 2.53
CA GLY A 52 11.80 -7.19 2.85
C GLY A 52 11.50 -7.11 4.34
N PRO A 53 10.58 -6.22 4.74
CA PRO A 53 10.08 -6.14 6.10
C PRO A 53 9.53 -7.49 6.56
N ASP A 54 9.71 -7.81 7.84
CA ASP A 54 9.17 -9.05 8.39
C ASP A 54 7.64 -9.05 8.44
N ASN A 55 7.08 -10.21 8.79
CA ASN A 55 5.63 -10.40 8.85
C ASN A 55 4.95 -9.52 9.90
N GLU A 56 5.63 -9.23 11.03
CA GLU A 56 5.06 -8.38 12.08
C GLU A 56 4.98 -6.93 11.62
N ALA A 57 6.07 -6.40 11.06
CA ALA A 57 6.12 -5.08 10.46
C ALA A 57 5.10 -4.92 9.33
N THR A 58 4.95 -5.94 8.48
CA THR A 58 3.98 -5.95 7.37
C THR A 58 2.54 -5.97 7.88
N LYS A 59 2.23 -6.78 8.90
CA LYS A 59 0.90 -6.82 9.53
C LYS A 59 0.55 -5.51 10.20
N ALA A 60 1.47 -4.95 10.98
CA ALA A 60 1.30 -3.65 11.63
C ALA A 60 1.05 -2.56 10.58
N MET A 61 1.85 -2.54 9.51
CA MET A 61 1.67 -1.65 8.37
C MET A 61 0.26 -1.73 7.79
N ILE A 62 -0.24 -2.95 7.52
CA ILE A 62 -1.58 -3.15 6.95
C ILE A 62 -2.68 -2.69 7.90
N ALA A 63 -2.52 -2.93 9.21
CA ALA A 63 -3.48 -2.47 10.20
C ALA A 63 -3.61 -0.93 10.19
N THR A 64 -2.48 -0.22 10.18
CA THR A 64 -2.46 1.26 10.12
C THR A 64 -2.86 1.80 8.75
N PHE A 65 -2.61 1.05 7.69
CA PHE A 65 -2.91 1.42 6.31
C PHE A 65 -4.40 1.28 5.95
N ARG A 66 -5.08 0.28 6.50
CA ARG A 66 -6.46 -0.08 6.14
C ARG A 66 -7.47 1.08 6.20
N PRO A 67 -7.44 2.00 7.19
CA PRO A 67 -8.35 3.15 7.20
C PRO A 67 -8.29 3.97 5.90
N PHE A 68 -7.11 4.16 5.33
CA PHE A 68 -6.92 4.92 4.08
C PHE A 68 -7.47 4.21 2.84
N LEU A 69 -7.71 2.90 2.90
CA LEU A 69 -8.34 2.16 1.80
C LEU A 69 -9.86 2.18 1.88
N GLN A 70 -10.44 2.05 3.08
CA GLN A 70 -11.84 1.65 3.23
C GLN A 70 -12.66 2.58 4.13
N GLN A 71 -12.01 3.31 5.05
CA GLN A 71 -12.71 3.99 6.12
C GLN A 71 -12.96 5.45 5.74
N LYS A 72 -14.24 5.81 5.61
CA LYS A 72 -14.63 7.22 5.57
C LYS A 72 -14.33 7.88 6.92
N PRO A 73 -13.93 9.16 6.95
CA PRO A 73 -13.78 10.08 5.81
C PRO A 73 -12.37 10.09 5.18
N ILE A 74 -11.41 9.36 5.72
CA ILE A 74 -9.98 9.48 5.35
C ILE A 74 -9.53 8.53 4.23
N SER A 75 -10.43 7.73 3.65
CA SER A 75 -10.07 6.86 2.53
C SER A 75 -9.63 7.67 1.31
N PHE A 76 -8.77 7.11 0.45
CA PHE A 76 -8.36 7.77 -0.81
C PHE A 76 -9.56 8.23 -1.66
N SER A 77 -10.62 7.44 -1.69
CA SER A 77 -11.86 7.78 -2.41
C SER A 77 -12.69 8.86 -1.73
N SER A 78 -12.58 9.03 -0.41
CA SER A 78 -13.42 9.95 0.36
C SER A 78 -12.76 11.30 0.59
N ILE A 79 -11.42 11.36 0.71
CA ILE A 79 -10.74 12.64 0.99
C ILE A 79 -10.95 13.69 -0.10
N VAL A 80 -11.16 13.27 -1.35
CA VAL A 80 -11.48 14.18 -2.46
C VAL A 80 -12.85 14.84 -2.32
N SER A 81 -13.77 14.31 -1.50
CA SER A 81 -15.05 15.00 -1.25
C SER A 81 -14.87 16.28 -0.44
N LEU A 82 -13.72 16.46 0.22
CA LEU A 82 -13.40 17.71 0.89
C LEU A 82 -13.21 18.86 -0.10
N CYS A 83 -12.93 18.58 -1.38
CA CYS A 83 -12.76 19.62 -2.41
C CYS A 83 -14.00 20.51 -2.59
N ASP A 84 -15.17 20.08 -2.11
CA ASP A 84 -16.41 20.88 -2.08
C ASP A 84 -16.39 21.98 -0.99
N ASP A 85 -15.40 21.99 -0.09
CA ASP A 85 -15.19 23.08 0.86
C ASP A 85 -14.58 24.30 0.14
N PRO A 86 -15.30 25.45 0.08
CA PRO A 86 -14.80 26.65 -0.58
C PRO A 86 -13.59 27.26 0.12
N ASP A 87 -13.35 26.93 1.38
CA ASP A 87 -12.25 27.48 2.16
C ASP A 87 -10.93 26.72 2.00
N LEU A 88 -10.92 25.57 1.32
CA LEU A 88 -9.69 24.89 0.94
C LEU A 88 -9.06 25.55 -0.28
N SER A 89 -7.74 25.64 -0.27
CA SER A 89 -6.98 26.19 -1.38
C SER A 89 -7.12 25.32 -2.64
N GLU A 90 -7.20 25.98 -3.80
CA GLU A 90 -7.23 25.29 -5.09
C GLU A 90 -5.97 24.45 -5.34
N GLU A 91 -4.84 24.85 -4.76
CA GLU A 91 -3.61 24.07 -4.78
C GLU A 91 -3.78 22.73 -4.07
N TRP A 92 -4.32 22.72 -2.84
CA TRP A 92 -4.56 21.48 -2.10
C TRP A 92 -5.51 20.56 -2.87
N LYS A 93 -6.63 21.10 -3.37
CA LYS A 93 -7.64 20.34 -4.14
C LYS A 93 -7.04 19.69 -5.38
N THR A 94 -6.25 20.45 -6.13
CA THR A 94 -5.57 19.98 -7.35
C THR A 94 -4.60 18.85 -7.04
N GLN A 95 -3.76 19.04 -6.01
CA GLN A 95 -2.72 18.06 -5.67
C GLN A 95 -3.32 16.77 -5.10
N VAL A 96 -4.31 16.85 -4.20
CA VAL A 96 -4.95 15.65 -3.64
C VAL A 96 -5.70 14.86 -4.71
N THR A 97 -6.41 15.55 -5.62
CA THR A 97 -7.09 14.90 -6.75
C THR A 97 -6.09 14.21 -7.69
N SER A 98 -4.93 14.84 -7.92
CA SER A 98 -3.84 14.26 -8.71
C SER A 98 -3.26 13.00 -8.06
N VAL A 99 -2.97 13.04 -6.75
CA VAL A 99 -2.47 11.88 -6.00
C VAL A 99 -3.49 10.74 -6.02
N GLN A 100 -4.78 11.04 -5.81
CA GLN A 100 -5.86 10.04 -5.85
C GLN A 100 -5.95 9.35 -7.22
N SER A 101 -5.87 10.14 -8.30
CA SER A 101 -5.89 9.63 -9.67
C SER A 101 -4.67 8.76 -9.96
N ALA A 102 -3.48 9.19 -9.51
CA ALA A 102 -2.24 8.44 -9.66
C ALA A 102 -2.28 7.10 -8.91
N VAL A 103 -2.80 7.08 -7.67
CA VAL A 103 -2.99 5.86 -6.88
C VAL A 103 -3.94 4.89 -7.59
N ASN A 104 -5.08 5.36 -8.09
CA ASN A 104 -6.03 4.50 -8.81
C ASN A 104 -5.41 3.92 -10.10
N SER A 105 -4.77 4.77 -10.92
CA SER A 105 -4.08 4.33 -12.13
C SER A 105 -2.98 3.31 -11.83
N TYR A 106 -2.20 3.53 -10.76
CA TYR A 106 -1.18 2.58 -10.31
C TYR A 106 -1.82 1.24 -9.91
N LEU A 107 -2.86 1.24 -9.08
CA LEU A 107 -3.52 0.01 -8.64
C LEU A 107 -4.20 -0.76 -9.78
N ASP A 108 -4.70 -0.06 -10.80
CA ASP A 108 -5.40 -0.65 -11.94
C ASP A 108 -4.45 -1.09 -13.08
N SER A 109 -3.14 -0.91 -12.88
CA SER A 109 -2.11 -1.33 -13.83
C SER A 109 -1.49 -2.69 -13.48
N HIS A 110 -0.89 -3.33 -14.49
CA HIS A 110 -0.17 -4.59 -14.31
C HIS A 110 1.23 -4.36 -13.72
N PRO A 111 1.69 -5.26 -12.83
CA PRO A 111 3.06 -5.27 -12.33
C PRO A 111 4.08 -5.57 -13.43
N ALA A 112 5.32 -5.13 -13.23
CA ALA A 112 6.43 -5.43 -14.14
C ALA A 112 7.07 -6.79 -13.80
N ILE A 113 6.24 -7.82 -13.64
CA ILE A 113 6.65 -9.21 -13.34
C ILE A 113 6.13 -10.14 -14.43
N ILE A 114 6.69 -11.35 -14.50
CA ILE A 114 6.19 -12.41 -15.37
C ILE A 114 5.09 -13.22 -14.65
N SER A 115 4.09 -13.68 -15.39
CA SER A 115 3.08 -14.59 -14.85
C SER A 115 3.58 -16.04 -14.84
N ALA A 116 3.04 -16.86 -13.93
CA ALA A 116 3.26 -18.30 -13.99
C ALA A 116 2.54 -18.93 -15.21
N PRO A 117 3.00 -20.10 -15.70
CA PRO A 117 2.31 -20.82 -16.76
C PRO A 117 0.85 -21.11 -16.40
N GLY A 118 -0.07 -20.69 -17.26
CA GLY A 118 -1.51 -20.88 -17.05
C GLY A 118 -2.17 -19.90 -16.08
N GLU A 119 -1.43 -18.97 -15.46
CA GLU A 119 -2.00 -17.89 -14.64
C GLU A 119 -2.07 -16.58 -15.43
N PRO A 120 -3.24 -15.89 -15.43
CA PRO A 120 -3.29 -14.52 -15.92
C PRO A 120 -2.50 -13.60 -14.98
N LEU A 121 -1.78 -12.63 -15.54
CA LEU A 121 -1.07 -11.63 -14.75
C LEU A 121 -2.09 -10.75 -13.99
N PRO A 122 -2.09 -10.71 -12.64
CA PRO A 122 -3.02 -9.89 -11.89
C PRO A 122 -2.61 -8.42 -11.94
N ILE A 123 -3.59 -7.50 -11.95
CA ILE A 123 -3.33 -6.08 -11.66
C ILE A 123 -2.94 -5.89 -10.19
N ARG A 124 -2.27 -4.78 -9.88
CA ARG A 124 -1.78 -4.48 -8.52
C ARG A 124 -2.87 -4.47 -7.45
N ARG A 125 -4.07 -3.98 -7.77
CA ARG A 125 -5.24 -4.03 -6.88
C ARG A 125 -5.58 -5.47 -6.48
N THR A 126 -5.52 -6.41 -7.42
CA THR A 126 -5.80 -7.83 -7.17
C THR A 126 -4.73 -8.44 -6.27
N ILE A 127 -3.46 -8.07 -6.44
CA ILE A 127 -2.36 -8.49 -5.56
C ILE A 127 -2.61 -7.96 -4.14
N LEU A 128 -2.79 -6.64 -4.00
CA LEU A 128 -3.04 -5.98 -2.72
C LEU A 128 -4.19 -6.63 -1.95
N ASP A 129 -5.35 -6.74 -2.58
CA ASP A 129 -6.53 -7.31 -1.93
C ASP A 129 -6.34 -8.79 -1.57
N THR A 130 -5.71 -9.58 -2.44
CA THR A 130 -5.51 -11.01 -2.19
C THR A 130 -4.57 -11.24 -1.00
N PHE A 131 -3.51 -10.46 -0.87
CA PHE A 131 -2.61 -10.55 0.29
C PHE A 131 -3.30 -10.07 1.58
N ILE A 132 -3.99 -8.91 1.54
CA ILE A 132 -4.65 -8.35 2.71
C ILE A 132 -5.78 -9.27 3.20
N TYR A 133 -6.73 -9.63 2.32
CA TYR A 133 -7.94 -10.34 2.72
C TYR A 133 -7.81 -11.87 2.65
N GLY A 134 -6.98 -12.39 1.74
CA GLY A 134 -6.78 -13.84 1.60
C GLY A 134 -5.81 -14.43 2.63
N LYS A 135 -4.89 -13.62 3.18
CA LYS A 135 -3.88 -14.10 4.14
C LYS A 135 -3.84 -13.31 5.44
N ILE A 136 -3.74 -11.99 5.38
CA ILE A 136 -3.25 -11.22 6.54
C ILE A 136 -4.35 -10.91 7.55
N LEU A 137 -5.48 -10.41 7.07
CA LEU A 137 -6.60 -10.04 7.94
C LEU A 137 -7.52 -11.23 8.25
N HIS A 138 -7.35 -12.37 7.56
CA HIS A 138 -8.21 -13.56 7.69
C HIS A 138 -9.71 -13.22 7.74
N ILE A 139 -10.13 -12.18 7.02
CA ILE A 139 -11.55 -11.90 6.79
C ILE A 139 -12.06 -13.08 5.95
N ASP A 140 -13.29 -13.52 6.18
CA ASP A 140 -13.90 -14.74 5.61
C ASP A 140 -14.15 -14.61 4.07
N ASP A 141 -13.13 -14.22 3.31
CA ASP A 141 -13.09 -14.17 1.86
C ASP A 141 -12.41 -15.44 1.35
N LYS A 142 -13.20 -16.52 1.32
CA LYS A 142 -12.78 -17.84 0.84
C LYS A 142 -12.13 -17.78 -0.55
N LYS A 143 -12.66 -16.94 -1.45
CA LYS A 143 -12.15 -16.82 -2.82
C LYS A 143 -10.75 -16.23 -2.86
N LYS A 144 -10.48 -15.16 -2.12
CA LYS A 144 -9.14 -14.56 -2.05
C LYS A 144 -8.15 -15.49 -1.34
N ARG A 145 -8.60 -16.24 -0.33
CA ARG A 145 -7.78 -17.25 0.32
C ARG A 145 -7.35 -18.36 -0.65
N GLU A 146 -8.28 -18.90 -1.45
CA GLU A 146 -7.97 -19.91 -2.46
C GLU A 146 -7.00 -19.39 -3.54
N ILE A 147 -7.13 -18.12 -3.95
CA ILE A 147 -6.19 -17.49 -4.89
C ILE A 147 -4.81 -17.35 -4.25
N TYR A 148 -4.74 -16.91 -2.99
CA TYR A 148 -3.47 -16.78 -2.26
C TYR A 148 -2.76 -18.13 -2.11
N GLU A 149 -3.48 -19.17 -1.69
CA GLU A 149 -2.93 -20.53 -1.53
C GLU A 149 -2.44 -21.09 -2.87
N ARG A 150 -3.15 -20.82 -3.98
CA ARG A 150 -2.73 -21.19 -5.33
C ARG A 150 -1.47 -20.46 -5.79
N TRP A 151 -1.36 -19.15 -5.51
CA TRP A 151 -0.13 -18.40 -5.79
C TRP A 151 1.02 -18.91 -4.94
N GLN A 152 0.77 -19.23 -3.67
CA GLN A 152 1.77 -19.75 -2.75
C GLN A 152 2.36 -21.10 -3.19
N SER A 153 1.60 -21.92 -3.91
CA SER A 153 2.12 -23.19 -4.45
C SER A 153 2.99 -23.02 -5.72
N GLN A 154 3.27 -21.79 -6.15
CA GLN A 154 4.06 -21.48 -7.34
C GLN A 154 5.36 -20.76 -6.95
N ASP A 155 6.32 -21.52 -6.41
CA ASP A 155 7.61 -21.07 -5.83
C ASP A 155 8.11 -19.68 -6.28
N PHE A 156 8.73 -19.59 -7.45
CA PHE A 156 9.35 -18.36 -7.93
C PHE A 156 8.34 -17.24 -8.20
N TYR A 157 7.17 -17.58 -8.73
CA TYR A 157 6.12 -16.60 -9.01
C TYR A 157 5.58 -15.97 -7.73
N PHE A 158 5.46 -16.75 -6.66
CA PHE A 158 5.04 -16.24 -5.37
C PHE A 158 6.04 -15.23 -4.79
N LEU A 159 7.34 -15.45 -4.95
CA LEU A 159 8.38 -14.50 -4.53
C LEU A 159 8.28 -13.16 -5.28
N LEU A 160 7.97 -13.22 -6.58
CA LEU A 160 7.70 -12.01 -7.39
C LEU A 160 6.47 -11.26 -6.86
N LEU A 161 5.41 -11.98 -6.51
CA LEU A 161 4.19 -11.39 -5.94
C LEU A 161 4.40 -10.78 -4.56
N ILE A 162 5.19 -11.40 -3.67
CA ILE A 162 5.58 -10.82 -2.37
C ILE A 162 6.34 -9.51 -2.57
N THR A 163 7.30 -9.51 -3.50
CA THR A 163 8.10 -8.33 -3.82
C THR A 163 7.24 -7.20 -4.36
N GLU A 164 6.31 -7.52 -5.27
CA GLU A 164 5.36 -6.55 -5.80
C GLU A 164 4.40 -6.06 -4.71
N PHE A 165 3.92 -6.92 -3.82
CA PHE A 165 3.07 -6.53 -2.70
C PHE A 165 3.77 -5.51 -1.79
N ASN A 166 5.02 -5.75 -1.41
CA ASN A 166 5.81 -4.79 -0.63
C ASN A 166 6.02 -3.47 -1.39
N SER A 167 6.23 -3.55 -2.70
CA SER A 167 6.34 -2.36 -3.56
C SER A 167 5.05 -1.56 -3.62
N ILE A 168 3.89 -2.24 -3.67
CA ILE A 168 2.57 -1.61 -3.61
C ILE A 168 2.41 -0.89 -2.27
N LEU A 169 2.68 -1.56 -1.14
CA LEU A 169 2.59 -0.94 0.19
C LEU A 169 3.45 0.33 0.28
N LEU A 170 4.69 0.28 -0.21
CA LEU A 170 5.58 1.45 -0.23
C LEU A 170 5.02 2.61 -1.07
N ASN A 171 4.52 2.34 -2.27
CA ASN A 171 3.96 3.38 -3.14
C ASN A 171 2.71 4.02 -2.52
N LEU A 172 1.83 3.22 -1.92
CA LEU A 172 0.64 3.73 -1.25
C LEU A 172 1.00 4.52 0.02
N SER A 173 2.05 4.10 0.74
CA SER A 173 2.58 4.88 1.88
C SER A 173 3.03 6.27 1.45
N ARG A 174 3.78 6.36 0.35
CA ARG A 174 4.23 7.65 -0.19
C ARG A 174 3.06 8.56 -0.56
N ALA A 175 2.00 7.99 -1.16
CA ALA A 175 0.79 8.75 -1.47
C ALA A 175 0.09 9.27 -0.20
N ILE A 176 -0.03 8.43 0.83
CA ILE A 176 -0.62 8.84 2.13
C ILE A 176 0.19 9.96 2.76
N LEU A 177 1.51 9.76 2.89
CA LEU A 177 2.39 10.76 3.50
C LEU A 177 2.41 12.07 2.69
N GLY A 178 2.30 11.98 1.36
CA GLY A 178 2.15 13.13 0.47
C GLY A 178 0.88 13.92 0.74
N ILE A 179 -0.28 13.25 0.83
CA ILE A 179 -1.55 13.91 1.17
C ILE A 179 -1.49 14.50 2.58
N ALA A 180 -0.93 13.77 3.55
CA ALA A 180 -0.81 14.25 4.93
C ALA A 180 0.04 15.52 5.01
N LYS A 181 1.14 15.59 4.27
CA LYS A 181 1.93 16.83 4.16
C LYS A 181 1.11 17.99 3.62
N LEU A 182 0.39 17.78 2.52
CA LEU A 182 -0.49 18.81 1.95
C LEU A 182 -1.56 19.26 2.94
N SER A 183 -2.15 18.32 3.68
CA SER A 183 -3.14 18.60 4.71
C SER A 183 -2.55 19.38 5.90
N LYS A 184 -1.31 19.11 6.32
CA LYS A 184 -0.61 19.90 7.35
C LYS A 184 -0.41 21.34 6.88
N ASP A 185 0.16 21.51 5.68
CA ASP A 185 0.42 22.83 5.09
C ASP A 185 -0.88 23.65 4.94
N GLU A 186 -2.01 22.98 4.66
CA GLU A 186 -3.32 23.62 4.54
C GLU A 186 -3.95 23.98 5.89
N LEU A 187 -3.71 23.19 6.94
CA LEU A 187 -4.21 23.45 8.30
C LEU A 187 -3.51 24.62 9.01
N GLU A 188 -2.31 24.98 8.54
CA GLU A 188 -1.49 26.07 9.08
C GLU A 188 -1.78 27.45 8.44
N LYS A 189 -2.60 27.49 7.38
CA LYS A 189 -3.05 28.72 6.73
C LYS A 189 -4.24 29.35 7.47
#